data_AF-A0A2E6SUN1-F1
#
_entry.id   AF-A0A2E6SUN1-F1
#
_cell.length_a   1.000
_cell.length_b   1.000
_cell.length_c   1.000
_cell.angle_alpha   90.00
_cell.angle_beta   90.00
_cell.angle_gamma   90.00
#
_symmetry.space_group_name_H-M   'P 1'
#
loop_
_entity.id
_entity.type
_entity.pdbx_description
1 polymer ?
#
loop_
_entity_poly.entity_id
_entity_poly.type
_entity_poly.pdbx_seq_one_letter_code
_entity_poly.pdbx_strand_id
1 'polypeptide(L)' 'MKPKSVKPLSKMQLANAYDVSLETLNAWLKPFKEQIGDYKGRMFTLKQVRIIFDLIGEPEEY' A
#
# COMPACT_ATOMS: atom_id res chain seq x y z
N MET A 1 1.84 17.80 14.50
CA MET A 1 1.36 17.11 13.28
C MET A 1 0.15 16.28 13.65
N LYS A 2 -1.00 16.44 12.97
CA LYS A 2 -2.13 15.53 13.18
C LYS A 2 -1.69 14.14 12.70
N PRO A 3 -2.02 13.03 13.38
CA PRO A 3 -1.74 11.71 12.83
C PRO A 3 -2.44 11.62 11.47
N LYS A 4 -1.67 11.44 10.38
CA LYS A 4 -2.25 11.16 9.07
C LYS A 4 -3.08 9.89 9.24
N SER A 5 -4.40 10.04 9.21
CA SER A 5 -5.32 8.90 9.33
C SER A 5 -5.15 8.04 8.09
N VAL A 6 -4.35 6.99 8.20
CA VAL A 6 -4.26 5.95 7.17
C VAL A 6 -5.67 5.44 6.91
N LYS A 7 -6.02 5.26 5.64
CA LYS A 7 -7.31 4.71 5.17
C LYS A 7 -7.07 3.39 4.45
N PRO A 8 -8.08 2.50 4.35
CA PRO A 8 -7.99 1.35 3.46
C PRO A 8 -7.78 1.81 2.02
N LEU A 9 -6.92 1.12 1.27
CA LEU A 9 -6.59 1.47 -0.11
C LEU A 9 -6.70 0.25 -0.99
N SER A 10 -7.23 0.41 -2.20
CA SER A 10 -7.06 -0.58 -3.26
C SER A 10 -5.64 -0.53 -3.83
N LYS A 11 -5.25 -1.57 -4.57
CA LYS A 11 -3.99 -1.56 -5.34
C LYS A 11 -3.89 -0.36 -6.29
N MET A 12 -5.00 0.03 -6.91
CA MET A 12 -5.01 1.16 -7.86
C MET A 12 -4.78 2.49 -7.15
N GLN A 13 -5.39 2.69 -5.98
CA GLN A 13 -5.16 3.89 -5.18
C GLN A 13 -3.71 3.96 -4.67
N LEU A 14 -3.15 2.84 -4.24
CA LEU A 14 -1.73 2.78 -3.86
C LEU A 14 -0.82 3.08 -5.06
N ALA A 15 -1.08 2.46 -6.21
CA ALA A 15 -0.27 2.67 -7.41
C ALA A 15 -0.27 4.14 -7.82
N ASN A 16 -1.44 4.78 -7.81
CA ASN A 16 -1.58 6.21 -8.06
C ASN A 16 -0.85 7.08 -7.02
N ALA A 17 -0.89 6.72 -5.73
CA ALA A 17 -0.21 7.48 -4.67
C ALA A 17 1.32 7.47 -4.84
N TYR A 18 1.89 6.38 -5.34
CA TYR A 18 3.32 6.28 -5.67
C TYR A 18 3.66 6.75 -7.10
N ASP A 19 2.68 7.20 -7.88
CA ASP A 19 2.81 7.52 -9.31
C ASP A 19 3.46 6.39 -10.14
N VAL A 20 3.00 5.16 -9.92
CA VAL A 20 3.46 3.97 -10.65
C VAL A 20 2.31 3.16 -11.24
N SER A 21 2.62 2.29 -12.19
CA SER A 21 1.65 1.33 -12.70
C SER A 21 1.30 0.26 -11.65
N LEU A 22 0.13 -0.37 -11.83
CA LEU A 22 -0.27 -1.54 -11.02
C LEU A 22 0.75 -2.69 -11.09
N GLU A 23 1.39 -2.87 -12.24
CA GLU A 23 2.39 -3.91 -12.46
C GLU A 23 3.65 -3.64 -11.63
N THR A 24 4.13 -2.39 -11.64
CA THR A 24 5.25 -1.94 -10.81
C THR A 24 4.93 -2.10 -9.33
N LEU A 25 3.77 -1.64 -8.87
CA LEU A 25 3.36 -1.83 -7.48
C LEU A 25 3.30 -3.32 -7.11
N ASN A 26 2.73 -4.17 -7.96
CA ASN A 26 2.68 -5.61 -7.69
C ASN A 26 4.08 -6.22 -7.60
N ALA A 27 5.03 -5.79 -8.43
CA ALA A 27 6.41 -6.23 -8.37
C ALA A 27 7.08 -5.83 -7.04
N TRP A 28 6.85 -4.60 -6.57
CA TRP A 28 7.37 -4.11 -5.28
C TRP A 28 6.79 -4.86 -4.08
N LEU A 29 5.49 -5.19 -4.11
CA LEU A 29 4.82 -5.87 -3.00
C LEU A 29 5.06 -7.39 -2.99
N LYS A 30 5.41 -7.99 -4.13
CA LYS A 30 5.66 -9.44 -4.27
C LYS A 30 6.63 -10.03 -3.24
N PRO A 31 7.83 -9.45 -3.00
CA PRO A 31 8.77 -9.97 -2.00
C PRO A 31 8.24 -9.89 -0.55
N PHE A 32 7.24 -9.05 -0.29
CA PHE A 32 6.71 -8.81 1.06
C PHE A 32 5.32 -9.43 1.29
N LYS A 33 4.85 -10.29 0.37
CA LYS A 33 3.50 -10.86 0.42
C LYS A 33 3.16 -11.51 1.77
N GLU A 34 4.12 -12.21 2.38
CA GLU A 34 3.90 -12.87 3.68
C GLU A 34 3.74 -11.87 4.83
N GLN A 35 4.45 -10.75 4.79
CA GLN A 35 4.37 -9.70 5.82
C GLN A 35 3.09 -8.87 5.68
N ILE A 36 2.70 -8.54 4.44
CA ILE A 36 1.47 -7.80 4.12
C ILE A 36 0.23 -8.68 4.34
N GLY A 37 0.35 -9.99 4.08
CA GLY A 37 -0.76 -10.92 4.13
C GLY A 37 -1.69 -10.85 2.91
N ASP A 38 -2.80 -11.56 2.99
CA ASP A 38 -3.72 -11.72 1.85
C ASP A 38 -4.44 -10.44 1.46
N TYR A 39 -4.50 -10.17 0.15
CA TYR A 39 -5.36 -9.13 -0.41
C TYR A 39 -6.79 -9.66 -0.57
N LYS A 40 -7.67 -9.32 0.37
CA LYS A 40 -9.08 -9.76 0.40
C LYS A 40 -10.03 -8.58 0.18
N GLY A 41 -11.19 -8.82 -0.45
CA GLY A 41 -12.21 -7.78 -0.65
C GLY A 41 -11.80 -6.62 -1.57
N ARG A 42 -10.74 -6.81 -2.38
CA ARG A 42 -10.19 -5.78 -3.30
C ARG A 42 -9.70 -4.51 -2.60
N MET A 43 -9.33 -4.60 -1.32
CA MET A 43 -8.72 -3.52 -0.56
C MET A 43 -7.65 -4.06 0.40
N PHE A 44 -6.62 -3.26 0.64
CA PHE A 44 -5.74 -3.43 1.77
C PHE A 44 -6.40 -2.80 2.99
N THR A 45 -6.40 -3.54 4.10
CA THR A 45 -6.83 -3.01 5.39
C THR A 45 -5.86 -1.92 5.86
N LEU A 46 -6.29 -1.14 6.86
CA LEU A 46 -5.45 -0.14 7.53
C LEU A 46 -4.09 -0.67 7.97
N LYS A 47 -4.07 -1.89 8.51
CA LYS A 47 -2.85 -2.54 8.98
C LYS A 47 -1.92 -2.88 7.81
N GLN A 48 -2.49 -3.36 6.70
CA GLN A 48 -1.72 -3.71 5.51
C GLN A 48 -1.12 -2.48 4.83
N VAL A 49 -1.88 -1.39 4.73
CA VAL A 49 -1.38 -0.12 4.19
C VAL A 49 -0.20 0.40 5.02
N ARG A 50 -0.30 0.35 6.35
CA ARG A 50 0.82 0.72 7.24
C ARG A 50 2.06 -0.14 7.01
N ILE A 51 1.89 -1.46 6.97
CA ILE A 51 3.00 -2.38 6.69
C ILE A 51 3.64 -2.07 5.34
N ILE A 52 2.83 -1.78 4.31
CA ILE A 52 3.36 -1.38 3.00
C ILE A 52 4.19 -0.10 3.13
N PHE A 53 3.67 0.93 3.79
CA PHE A 53 4.39 2.21 3.99
C PHE A 53 5.70 2.03 4.78
N ASP A 54 5.68 1.17 5.81
CA ASP A 54 6.88 0.85 6.60
C ASP A 54 7.94 0.10 5.75
N LEU A 55 7.52 -0.69 4.76
CA LEU A 55 8.41 -1.53 3.95
C LEU A 55 8.99 -0.83 2.71
N ILE A 56 8.20 0.00 2.02
CA ILE A 56 8.60 0.64 0.76
C ILE A 56 8.63 2.17 0.83
N GLY A 57 8.38 2.76 2.01
CA GLY A 57 8.30 4.20 2.23
C GLY A 57 6.88 4.74 2.13
N GLU A 58 6.61 5.92 2.69
CA GLU A 58 5.34 6.62 2.48
C GLU A 58 5.35 7.36 1.12
N PRO A 59 4.25 7.33 0.35
CA PRO A 59 4.14 8.10 -0.88
C PRO A 59 4.10 9.60 -0.59
N GLU A 60 4.63 10.42 -1.50
CA GLU A 60 4.61 11.88 -1.37
C GLU A 60 3.17 12.43 -1.43
N GLU A 61 2.32 11.84 -2.27
CA GLU A 61 0.89 12.15 -2.34
C GLU A 61 0.07 11.19 -1.47
N TYR A 62 -0.20 11.61 -0.23
CA TYR A 62 -1.09 10.92 0.72
C TYR A 62 -2.00 11.85 1.52
#